data_AF-A0A9P4IUB0-F1
#
_entry.id   AF-A0A9P4IUB0-F1
#
_cell.length_a   1.000
_cell.length_b   1.000
_cell.length_c   1.000
_cell.angle_alpha   90.00
_cell.angle_beta   90.00
_cell.angle_gamma   90.00
#
_symmetry.space_group_name_H-M   'P 1'
#
loop_
_entity.id
_entity.type
_entity.pdbx_description
1 polymer ?
#
loop_
_entity_poly.entity_id
_entity_poly.type
_entity_poly.pdbx_seq_one_letter_code
_entity_poly.pdbx_strand_id
1 'polypeptide(L)'
;MADATAHTNPSSFPTFSEFPTEIRNLIWRCALPRTPAMIVYDYQRPFLGDNWQERFIDESDIALFDHYGEGAAVLEFCYDHLYDTIFSLPLAHVSREARAATLSWAHQFGSKVAPTDEVNAGYSVKYRPHRDVLYVKPEL
;
A
#
# COMPACT_ATOMS: atom_id res chain seq x y z
N MET A 1 -43.22 50.10 -14.59
CA MET A 1 -42.82 48.79 -15.18
C MET A 1 -41.72 48.24 -14.30
N ALA A 2 -42.06 47.32 -13.40
CA ALA A 2 -41.10 46.61 -12.57
C ALA A 2 -40.80 45.29 -13.27
N ASP A 3 -39.55 45.11 -13.68
CA ASP A 3 -39.07 43.89 -14.30
C ASP A 3 -38.78 42.89 -13.17
N ALA A 4 -39.57 41.84 -13.09
CA ALA A 4 -39.43 40.80 -12.08
C ALA A 4 -38.31 39.84 -12.52
N THR A 5 -37.09 40.09 -12.06
CA THR A 5 -35.96 39.19 -12.26
C THR A 5 -36.21 37.88 -11.51
N ALA A 6 -36.71 36.86 -12.22
CA ALA A 6 -36.84 35.49 -11.72
C ALA A 6 -35.46 35.00 -11.26
N HIS A 7 -35.27 34.93 -9.94
CA HIS A 7 -34.12 34.27 -9.35
C HIS A 7 -34.34 32.76 -9.50
N THR A 8 -33.74 32.18 -10.54
CA THR A 8 -33.54 30.72 -10.61
C THR A 8 -32.61 30.35 -9.46
N ASN A 9 -33.19 29.89 -8.35
CA ASN A 9 -32.43 29.27 -7.27
C ASN A 9 -31.53 28.19 -7.90
N PRO A 10 -30.21 28.22 -7.66
CA PRO A 10 -29.34 27.18 -8.18
C PRO A 10 -29.85 25.84 -7.66
N SER A 11 -30.08 24.88 -8.57
CA SER A 11 -30.48 23.53 -8.20
C SER A 11 -29.51 23.01 -7.14
N SER A 12 -30.00 22.68 -5.95
CA SER A 12 -29.14 22.15 -4.89
C SER A 12 -28.48 20.87 -5.40
N PHE A 13 -27.17 20.76 -5.21
CA PHE A 13 -26.45 19.53 -5.54
C PHE A 13 -27.05 18.38 -4.72
N PRO A 14 -27.42 17.25 -5.36
CA PRO A 14 -28.05 16.14 -4.66
C PRO A 14 -27.11 15.55 -3.62
N THR A 15 -27.68 14.99 -2.56
CA THR A 15 -26.87 14.34 -1.52
C THR A 15 -26.22 13.07 -2.07
N PHE A 16 -25.13 12.62 -1.44
CA PHE A 16 -24.40 11.45 -1.95
C PHE A 16 -25.31 10.23 -2.16
N SER A 17 -26.25 9.99 -1.25
CA SER A 17 -27.20 8.87 -1.29
C SER A 17 -28.23 8.95 -2.44
N GLU A 18 -28.47 10.13 -2.99
CA GLU A 18 -29.45 10.36 -4.06
C GLU A 18 -28.86 10.11 -5.45
N PHE A 19 -27.54 9.95 -5.56
CA PHE A 19 -26.91 9.61 -6.84
C PHE A 19 -27.25 8.19 -7.30
N PRO A 20 -27.38 7.98 -8.62
CA PRO A 20 -27.38 6.64 -9.21
C PRO A 20 -26.18 5.82 -8.72
N THR A 21 -26.38 4.52 -8.57
CA THR A 21 -25.36 3.59 -8.06
C THR A 21 -24.07 3.63 -8.87
N GLU A 22 -24.16 3.85 -10.18
CA GLU A 22 -23.03 4.00 -11.10
C GLU A 22 -22.15 5.20 -10.71
N ILE A 23 -22.79 6.34 -10.40
CA ILE A 23 -22.11 7.56 -9.99
C ILE A 23 -21.51 7.39 -8.59
N ARG A 24 -22.24 6.79 -7.65
CA ARG A 24 -21.73 6.51 -6.29
C ARG A 24 -20.50 5.59 -6.33
N ASN A 25 -20.55 4.54 -7.17
CA ASN A 25 -19.41 3.65 -7.39
C ASN A 25 -18.21 4.37 -8.04
N LEU A 26 -18.47 5.28 -8.98
CA LEU A 26 -17.41 6.09 -9.59
C LEU A 26 -16.75 7.00 -8.56
N ILE A 27 -17.54 7.67 -7.72
CA ILE A 27 -17.03 8.50 -6.62
C ILE A 27 -16.15 7.67 -5.69
N TRP A 28 -16.59 6.47 -5.27
CA TRP A 28 -15.76 5.62 -4.40
C TRP A 28 -14.45 5.19 -5.06
N ARG A 29 -14.46 4.87 -6.35
CA ARG A 29 -13.23 4.56 -7.10
C ARG A 29 -12.31 5.76 -7.21
N CYS A 30 -12.86 6.95 -7.42
CA CYS A 30 -12.10 8.21 -7.50
C CYS A 30 -11.57 8.68 -6.15
N ALA A 31 -12.22 8.31 -5.04
CA ALA A 31 -11.78 8.63 -3.69
C ALA A 31 -10.57 7.78 -3.24
N LEU A 32 -10.33 6.64 -3.91
CA LEU A 32 -9.16 5.80 -3.65
C LEU A 32 -7.91 6.37 -4.33
N PRO A 33 -6.74 6.26 -3.70
CA PRO A 33 -5.50 6.76 -4.29
C PRO A 33 -5.16 5.95 -5.54
N ARG A 34 -4.61 6.61 -6.58
CA ARG A 34 -4.26 5.94 -7.85
C ARG A 34 -3.19 4.86 -7.67
N THR A 35 -2.27 5.09 -6.75
CA THR A 35 -1.22 4.15 -6.36
C THR A 35 -1.22 4.02 -4.84
N PRO A 36 -0.95 2.82 -4.30
CA PRO A 36 -0.76 2.66 -2.86
C PRO A 36 0.40 3.56 -2.41
N ALA A 37 0.28 4.10 -1.20
CA ALA A 37 1.37 4.83 -0.59
C ALA A 37 2.59 3.92 -0.42
N MET A 38 3.77 4.51 -0.45
CA MET A 38 5.00 3.86 -0.04
C MET A 38 4.88 3.42 1.42
N ILE A 39 5.17 2.16 1.69
CA ILE A 39 5.06 1.61 3.04
C ILE A 39 6.44 1.64 3.68
N VAL A 40 6.49 2.12 4.93
CA VAL A 40 7.70 2.09 5.75
C VAL A 40 7.64 0.82 6.61
N TYR A 41 8.54 -0.11 6.36
CA TYR A 41 8.69 -1.34 7.13
C TYR A 41 9.69 -1.09 8.25
N ASP A 42 9.24 -1.27 9.49
CA ASP A 42 10.06 -1.06 10.68
C ASP A 42 10.84 -2.35 10.97
N TYR A 43 12.10 -2.41 10.52
CA TYR A 43 12.96 -3.58 10.67
C TYR A 43 13.75 -3.49 11.98
N GLN A 44 13.48 -4.43 12.89
CA GLN A 44 14.21 -4.56 14.15
C GLN A 44 15.43 -5.47 13.95
N ARG A 45 16.63 -4.94 14.21
CA ARG A 45 17.90 -5.67 14.11
C ARG A 45 18.02 -7.01 14.85
N PRO A 46 17.39 -7.30 16.01
CA PRO A 46 17.52 -8.62 16.62
C PRO A 46 17.04 -9.78 15.73
N PHE A 47 16.33 -9.50 14.64
CA PHE A 47 15.97 -10.47 13.58
C PHE A 47 17.03 -10.57 12.46
N LEU A 48 18.28 -10.12 12.71
CA LEU A 48 19.40 -10.15 11.76
C LEU A 48 19.75 -11.57 11.28
N GLY A 49 19.54 -12.59 12.12
CA GLY A 49 19.97 -13.95 11.81
C GLY A 49 19.28 -14.56 10.60
N ASP A 50 18.01 -14.21 10.36
CA ASP A 50 17.16 -14.96 9.43
C ASP A 50 16.98 -14.26 8.07
N ASN A 51 17.26 -12.96 7.98
CA ASN A 51 17.01 -12.17 6.77
C ASN A 51 18.29 -11.81 5.99
N TRP A 52 19.46 -12.20 6.49
CA TRP A 52 20.73 -12.03 5.79
C TRP A 52 21.23 -13.39 5.33
N GLN A 53 21.61 -13.50 4.06
CA GLN A 53 22.16 -14.72 3.50
C GLN A 53 23.52 -14.44 2.86
N GLU A 54 24.41 -15.40 2.94
CA GLU A 54 25.65 -15.37 2.17
C GLU A 54 25.31 -15.62 0.70
N ARG A 55 25.70 -14.68 -0.15
CA ARG A 55 25.64 -14.79 -1.60
C ARG A 55 27.06 -14.78 -2.13
N PHE A 56 27.43 -15.83 -2.85
CA PHE A 56 28.70 -15.86 -3.58
C PHE A 56 28.59 -14.97 -4.80
N ILE A 57 29.59 -14.10 -4.98
CA ILE A 57 29.70 -13.25 -6.15
C ILE A 57 30.02 -14.15 -7.35
N ASP A 58 29.24 -13.99 -8.42
CA ASP A 58 29.51 -14.62 -9.72
C ASP A 58 30.00 -13.59 -10.75
N GLU A 59 30.36 -14.06 -11.94
CA GLU A 59 30.88 -13.21 -13.03
C GLU A 59 29.84 -12.21 -13.58
N SER A 60 28.55 -12.37 -13.27
CA SER A 60 27.50 -11.45 -13.70
C SER A 60 27.47 -10.16 -12.87
N ASP A 61 28.00 -10.20 -11.64
CA ASP A 61 28.11 -9.09 -10.72
C ASP A 61 29.42 -8.31 -10.90
N ILE A 62 29.67 -7.82 -12.12
CA ILE A 62 30.95 -7.20 -12.55
C ILE A 62 31.51 -6.21 -11.51
N ALA A 63 30.67 -5.33 -10.97
CA ALA A 63 31.09 -4.31 -10.00
C ALA A 63 31.61 -4.90 -8.67
N LEU A 64 31.02 -6.01 -8.21
CA LEU A 64 31.44 -6.71 -7.00
C LEU A 64 32.61 -7.66 -7.28
N PHE A 65 32.57 -8.34 -8.43
CA PHE A 65 33.62 -9.25 -8.89
C PHE A 65 34.95 -8.52 -9.07
N ASP A 66 34.95 -7.33 -9.68
CA ASP A 66 36.16 -6.50 -9.85
C ASP A 66 36.73 -6.02 -8.51
N HIS A 67 35.89 -5.84 -7.49
CA HIS A 67 36.31 -5.31 -6.19
C HIS A 67 36.80 -6.39 -5.23
N TYR A 68 36.10 -7.53 -5.16
CA TYR A 68 36.33 -8.58 -4.16
C TYR A 68 36.97 -9.85 -4.75
N GLY A 69 36.89 -10.05 -6.07
CA GLY A 69 37.41 -11.23 -6.76
C GLY A 69 36.45 -12.42 -6.77
N GLU A 70 36.80 -13.43 -7.58
CA GLU A 70 36.07 -14.70 -7.69
C GLU A 70 36.02 -15.44 -6.35
N GLY A 71 34.84 -15.97 -5.99
CA GLY A 71 34.66 -16.77 -4.78
C GLY A 71 34.52 -15.96 -3.49
N ALA A 72 34.52 -14.63 -3.56
CA ALA A 72 34.16 -13.80 -2.42
C ALA A 72 32.66 -13.92 -2.08
N ALA A 73 32.35 -14.00 -0.80
CA ALA A 73 31.00 -13.99 -0.29
C ALA A 73 30.62 -12.59 0.18
N VAL A 74 29.42 -12.15 -0.17
CA VAL A 74 28.80 -10.93 0.34
C VAL A 74 27.54 -11.28 1.13
N LEU A 75 27.21 -10.46 2.11
CA LEU A 75 25.93 -10.56 2.81
C LEU A 75 24.86 -9.83 2.00
N GLU A 76 23.85 -10.58 1.58
CA GLU A 76 22.68 -10.07 0.90
C GLU A 76 21.46 -10.09 1.82
N PHE A 77 20.66 -9.03 1.77
CA PHE A 77 19.41 -8.96 2.51
C PHE A 77 18.29 -9.67 1.73
N CYS A 78 17.76 -10.75 2.28
CA CYS A 78 16.64 -11.51 1.75
C CYS A 78 15.31 -10.87 2.17
N TYR A 79 14.76 -10.02 1.30
CA TYR A 79 13.47 -9.36 1.54
C TYR A 79 12.28 -10.33 1.61
N ASP A 80 12.40 -11.56 1.09
CA ASP A 80 11.33 -12.55 1.07
C ASP A 80 10.95 -13.08 2.45
N HIS A 81 11.86 -12.95 3.42
CA HIS A 81 11.67 -13.34 4.81
C HIS A 81 11.01 -12.23 5.65
N LEU A 82 10.82 -11.03 5.09
CA LEU A 82 10.08 -9.97 5.77
C LEU A 82 8.60 -10.36 5.93
N TYR A 83 8.10 -10.21 7.15
CA TYR A 83 6.66 -10.35 7.42
C TYR A 83 5.85 -9.32 6.63
N ASP A 84 4.64 -9.71 6.23
CA ASP A 84 3.69 -8.78 5.63
C ASP A 84 3.40 -7.64 6.62
N THR A 85 3.38 -6.40 6.14
CA THR A 85 2.93 -5.25 6.95
C THR A 85 1.42 -5.20 6.94
N ILE A 86 0.82 -5.03 8.12
CA ILE A 86 -0.61 -4.83 8.30
C ILE A 86 -0.92 -3.33 8.27
N PHE A 87 -1.91 -2.94 7.48
CA PHE A 87 -2.42 -1.56 7.41
C PHE A 87 -3.94 -1.54 7.39
N SER A 88 -4.52 -0.40 7.75
CA SER A 88 -5.96 -0.18 7.74
C SER A 88 -6.39 0.52 6.44
N LEU A 89 -7.61 0.18 5.98
CA LEU A 89 -8.26 0.87 4.86
C LEU A 89 -9.59 1.46 5.36
N PRO A 90 -9.60 2.70 5.87
CA PRO A 90 -10.78 3.30 6.49
C PRO A 90 -12.02 3.31 5.58
N LEU A 91 -11.83 3.51 4.27
CA LEU A 91 -12.93 3.48 3.28
C LEU A 91 -13.67 2.14 3.25
N ALA A 92 -13.02 1.04 3.66
CA ALA A 92 -13.67 -0.27 3.72
C ALA A 92 -14.75 -0.40 4.81
N HIS A 93 -14.88 0.61 5.68
CA HIS A 93 -15.79 0.63 6.82
C HIS A 93 -16.93 1.65 6.67
N VAL A 94 -16.92 2.48 5.62
CA VAL A 94 -17.92 3.56 5.44
C VAL A 94 -19.28 3.02 4.98
N SER A 95 -19.29 2.12 4.00
CA SER A 95 -20.50 1.51 3.46
C SER A 95 -20.18 0.22 2.69
N ARG A 96 -21.20 -0.55 2.32
CA ARG A 96 -21.02 -1.76 1.49
C ARG A 96 -20.40 -1.44 0.12
N GLU A 97 -20.79 -0.33 -0.49
CA GLU A 97 -20.26 0.12 -1.79
C GLU A 97 -18.80 0.55 -1.66
N ALA A 98 -18.48 1.35 -0.64
CA ALA A 98 -17.11 1.78 -0.35
C ALA A 98 -16.21 0.59 -0.06
N ARG A 99 -16.71 -0.40 0.70
CA ARG A 99 -16.02 -1.66 0.96
C ARG A 99 -15.72 -2.43 -0.32
N ALA A 100 -16.71 -2.62 -1.18
CA ALA A 100 -16.50 -3.32 -2.45
C ALA A 100 -15.43 -2.63 -3.32
N ALA A 101 -15.49 -1.30 -3.45
CA ALA A 101 -14.51 -0.53 -4.21
C ALA A 101 -13.10 -0.64 -3.58
N THR A 102 -13.00 -0.49 -2.26
CA THR A 102 -11.74 -0.53 -1.52
C THR A 102 -11.08 -1.90 -1.60
N LEU A 103 -11.85 -2.99 -1.46
CA LEU A 103 -11.33 -4.34 -1.59
C LEU A 103 -10.84 -4.62 -3.01
N SER A 104 -11.62 -4.22 -4.03
CA SER A 104 -11.22 -4.38 -5.42
C SER A 104 -9.90 -3.65 -5.72
N TRP A 105 -9.76 -2.42 -5.22
CA TRP A 105 -8.51 -1.65 -5.30
C TRP A 105 -7.36 -2.34 -4.56
N ALA A 106 -7.56 -2.78 -3.32
CA ALA A 106 -6.51 -3.41 -2.51
C ALA A 106 -5.98 -4.69 -3.17
N HIS A 107 -6.88 -5.49 -3.75
CA HIS A 107 -6.54 -6.71 -4.49
C HIS A 107 -5.68 -6.44 -5.74
N GLN A 108 -5.93 -5.34 -6.48
CA GLN A 108 -5.10 -4.96 -7.63
C GLN A 108 -3.63 -4.73 -7.23
N PHE A 109 -3.40 -4.30 -5.99
CA PHE A 109 -2.06 -4.09 -5.46
C PHE A 109 -1.53 -5.28 -4.65
N GLY A 110 -2.15 -6.46 -4.76
CA GLY A 110 -1.67 -7.68 -4.12
C GLY A 110 -1.87 -7.71 -2.60
N SER A 111 -2.73 -6.84 -2.07
CA SER A 111 -3.06 -6.86 -0.65
C SER A 111 -3.98 -8.04 -0.35
N LYS A 112 -3.82 -8.64 0.84
CA LYS A 112 -4.66 -9.73 1.34
C LYS A 112 -5.41 -9.28 2.58
N VAL A 113 -6.52 -9.93 2.88
CA VAL A 113 -7.19 -9.74 4.18
C VAL A 113 -6.35 -10.42 5.24
N ALA A 114 -5.87 -9.65 6.20
CA ALA A 114 -5.12 -10.15 7.34
C ALA A 114 -6.10 -10.57 8.44
N PRO A 115 -5.92 -11.75 9.07
CA PRO A 115 -6.56 -12.02 10.34
C PRO A 115 -5.99 -11.03 11.37
N THR A 116 -6.87 -10.28 12.03
CA THR A 116 -6.48 -9.37 13.11
C THR A 116 -7.41 -9.59 14.29
N ASP A 117 -6.88 -9.43 15.50
CA ASP A 117 -7.65 -9.49 16.74
C ASP A 117 -8.52 -8.25 16.95
N GLU A 118 -8.33 -7.20 16.15
CA GLU A 118 -9.15 -6.00 16.18
C GLU A 118 -10.47 -6.18 15.41
N VAL A 119 -11.48 -5.40 15.83
CA VAL A 119 -12.82 -5.33 15.20
C VAL A 119 -12.75 -4.96 13.71
N ASN A 120 -11.63 -4.39 13.26
CA ASN A 120 -11.40 -4.03 11.87
C ASN A 120 -10.54 -5.09 11.17
N ALA A 121 -11.01 -5.57 10.02
CA ALA A 121 -10.18 -6.38 9.13
C ALA A 121 -9.00 -5.54 8.62
N GLY A 122 -7.81 -5.87 9.09
CA GLY A 122 -6.55 -5.34 8.58
C GLY A 122 -6.23 -5.95 7.22
N TYR A 123 -5.37 -5.27 6.49
CA TYR A 123 -4.90 -5.70 5.18
C TYR A 123 -3.40 -5.92 5.25
N SER A 124 -2.93 -7.05 4.72
CA SER A 124 -1.51 -7.36 4.66
C SER A 124 -0.98 -7.11 3.26
N VAL A 125 0.27 -6.66 3.18
CA VAL A 125 1.00 -6.55 1.91
C VAL A 125 2.45 -6.94 2.11
N LYS A 126 3.01 -7.58 1.09
CA LYS A 126 4.44 -7.91 1.02
C LYS A 126 5.28 -6.69 0.68
N TYR A 127 6.47 -6.64 1.28
CA TYR A 127 7.48 -5.64 0.98
C TYR A 127 7.86 -5.67 -0.50
N ARG A 128 8.03 -4.49 -1.11
CA ARG A 128 8.52 -4.34 -2.48
C ARG A 128 9.80 -3.51 -2.51
N PRO A 129 10.97 -4.10 -2.77
CA PRO A 129 12.25 -3.38 -2.73
C PRO A 129 12.33 -2.13 -3.61
N HIS A 130 11.61 -2.12 -4.73
CA HIS A 130 11.62 -0.99 -5.68
C HIS A 130 10.64 0.13 -5.35
N ARG A 131 9.82 -0.01 -4.30
CA ARG A 131 8.76 0.94 -3.95
C ARG A 131 8.75 1.30 -2.48
N ASP A 132 8.94 0.32 -1.61
CA ASP A 132 8.79 0.44 -0.17
C ASP A 132 10.12 0.77 0.50
N VAL A 133 10.07 1.30 1.72
CA VAL A 133 11.27 1.72 2.47
C VAL A 133 11.42 0.82 3.67
N LEU A 134 12.60 0.22 3.81
CA LEU A 134 12.99 -0.49 5.02
C LEU A 134 13.67 0.49 5.98
N TYR A 135 13.04 0.77 7.11
CA TYR A 135 13.64 1.56 8.18
C TYR A 135 14.36 0.63 9.16
N VAL A 136 15.68 0.78 9.25
CA VAL A 136 16.53 -0.02 10.15
C VAL A 136 16.83 0.82 11.39
N LYS A 137 16.28 0.44 12.55
CA LYS A 137 16.50 1.19 13.80
C LYS A 137 17.99 1.21 14.19
N PRO A 138 18.57 2.34 14.62
CA PRO A 138 19.89 2.40 15.23
C PRO A 138 19.94 1.60 16.55
N GLU A 139 21.07 0.96 16.84
CA GLU A 139 21.33 0.38 18.16
C GLU A 139 21.48 1.53 19.18
N LEU A 140 20.78 1.42 20.32
CA LEU A 140 20.92 2.31 21.47
C LEU A 140 21.90 1.70 22.47
#